data_AF-K1ZR96-F1
#
_entry.id   AF-K1ZR96-F1
#
_cell.length_a   1.000
_cell.length_b   1.000
_cell.length_c   1.000
_cell.angle_alpha   90.00
_cell.angle_beta   90.00
_cell.angle_gamma   90.00
#
_symmetry.space_group_name_H-M   'P 1'
#
loop_
_entity.id
_entity.type
_entity.pdbx_description
1 polymer ?
#
loop_
_entity_poly.entity_id
_entity_poly.type
_entity_poly.pdbx_seq_one_letter_code
_entity_poly.pdbx_strand_id
1 'polypeptide(L)'
;MVSDYYFEAATAVSQLVEHLGQKEYWGNMLDVLPALLDIRTFREIADHLPPTISIQARLRTLTARPLPGFLLSEEHGEQVASLLEAIFRAEVDGKQVEDILNGK
;
A
#
# COMPACT_ATOMS: atom_id res chain seq x y z
N MET A 1 7.75 9.54 -25.61
CA MET A 1 7.82 9.95 -24.19
C MET A 1 6.49 9.59 -23.56
N VAL A 2 6.50 8.99 -22.38
CA VAL A 2 5.29 8.78 -21.58
C VAL A 2 4.86 10.14 -21.05
N SER A 3 3.56 10.46 -21.10
CA SER A 3 3.04 11.76 -20.67
C SER A 3 3.08 11.91 -19.14
N ASP A 4 3.30 13.12 -18.65
CA ASP A 4 3.52 13.42 -17.22
C ASP A 4 2.34 13.02 -16.32
N TYR A 5 1.11 12.98 -16.85
CA TYR A 5 -0.05 12.47 -16.10
C TYR A 5 0.10 11.01 -15.66
N TYR A 6 0.85 10.18 -16.39
CA TYR A 6 1.10 8.80 -15.98
C TYR A 6 1.97 8.73 -14.72
N PHE A 7 2.88 9.69 -14.54
CA PHE A 7 3.71 9.76 -13.35
C PHE A 7 2.90 10.20 -12.13
N GLU A 8 2.01 11.19 -12.31
CA GLU A 8 1.08 11.60 -11.25
C GLU A 8 0.08 10.49 -10.90
N ALA A 9 -0.48 9.80 -11.89
CA ALA A 9 -1.36 8.65 -11.67
C ALA A 9 -0.63 7.52 -10.94
N ALA A 10 0.61 7.19 -11.33
CA ALA A 10 1.40 6.17 -10.65
C ALA A 10 1.74 6.56 -9.20
N THR A 11 1.99 7.85 -8.96
CA THR A 11 2.22 8.40 -7.62
C THR A 11 0.95 8.28 -6.77
N ALA A 12 -0.20 8.69 -7.30
CA ALA A 12 -1.48 8.61 -6.62
C ALA A 12 -1.89 7.16 -6.30
N VAL A 13 -1.68 6.24 -7.25
CA VAL A 13 -1.90 4.80 -7.01
C VAL A 13 -0.95 4.28 -5.94
N SER A 14 0.32 4.67 -5.96
CA SER A 14 1.28 4.26 -4.92
C SER A 14 0.85 4.77 -3.53
N GLN A 15 0.38 6.00 -3.43
CA GLN A 15 -0.17 6.58 -2.19
C GLN A 15 -1.42 5.83 -1.70
N LEU A 16 -2.29 5.40 -2.63
CA LEU A 16 -3.48 4.61 -2.28
C LEU A 16 -3.11 3.22 -1.76
N VAL A 17 -2.13 2.56 -2.39
CA VAL A 17 -1.64 1.26 -1.93
C VAL A 17 -0.92 1.36 -0.58
N GLU A 18 -0.12 2.42 -0.37
CA GLU A 18 0.43 2.73 0.94
C GLU A 18 -0.67 2.92 1.99
N HIS A 19 -1.84 3.46 1.62
CA HIS A 19 -2.94 3.65 2.54
C HIS A 19 -3.69 2.35 2.90
N LEU A 20 -3.91 1.47 1.92
CA LEU A 20 -4.56 0.17 2.13
C LEU A 20 -3.84 -0.68 3.18
N GLY A 21 -2.50 -0.60 3.21
CA GLY A 21 -1.65 -1.31 4.17
C GLY A 21 -1.34 -0.52 5.44
N GLN A 22 -2.13 0.48 5.85
CA GLN A 22 -1.81 1.34 7.00
C GLN A 22 -1.29 0.56 8.22
N LYS A 23 -0.09 0.93 8.69
CA LYS A 23 0.67 0.29 9.79
C LYS A 23 1.27 -1.09 9.47
N GLU A 24 1.06 -1.62 8.28
CA GLU A 24 1.68 -2.85 7.77
C GLU A 24 2.95 -2.55 6.96
N TYR A 25 3.64 -3.62 6.56
CA TYR A 25 4.87 -3.58 5.77
C TYR A 25 4.57 -3.55 4.26
N TRP A 26 5.26 -2.67 3.54
CA TRP A 26 5.18 -2.54 2.08
C TRP A 26 6.59 -2.64 1.46
N GLY A 27 6.68 -3.17 0.24
CA GLY A 27 7.94 -3.30 -0.50
C GLY A 27 8.07 -4.63 -1.25
N ASN A 28 9.29 -5.13 -1.39
CA ASN A 28 9.54 -6.42 -2.03
C ASN A 28 8.89 -7.56 -1.23
N MET A 29 8.12 -8.43 -1.89
CA MET A 29 7.45 -9.58 -1.26
C MET A 29 8.41 -10.48 -0.47
N LEU A 30 9.66 -10.64 -0.92
CA LEU A 30 10.68 -11.43 -0.23
C LEU A 30 11.11 -10.81 1.11
N ASP A 31 10.91 -9.51 1.29
CA ASP A 31 11.14 -8.80 2.54
C ASP A 31 9.83 -8.63 3.34
N VAL A 32 8.67 -8.52 2.69
CA VAL A 32 7.37 -8.40 3.39
C VAL A 32 7.02 -9.69 4.14
N LEU A 33 7.16 -10.87 3.51
CA LEU A 33 6.77 -12.13 4.14
C LEU A 33 7.54 -12.43 5.44
N PRO A 34 8.88 -12.30 5.51
CA PRO A 34 9.60 -12.52 6.76
C PRO A 34 9.35 -11.43 7.80
N ALA A 35 9.03 -10.20 7.39
CA ALA A 35 8.70 -9.11 8.32
C ALA A 35 7.40 -9.35 9.09
N LEU A 36 6.45 -10.09 8.49
CA LEU A 36 5.16 -10.46 9.09
C LEU A 36 5.24 -11.61 10.10
N LEU A 37 6.36 -12.33 10.20
CA LEU A 37 6.50 -13.51 11.05
C LEU A 37 6.42 -13.25 12.57
N ASP A 38 6.50 -11.99 13.00
CA ASP A 38 6.32 -11.60 14.42
C ASP A 38 4.85 -11.55 14.85
N ILE A 39 3.91 -11.70 13.90
CA ILE A 39 2.49 -11.88 14.21
C ILE A 39 2.31 -13.28 14.80
N ARG A 40 1.70 -13.39 15.99
CA ARG A 40 1.52 -14.67 16.72
C ARG A 40 0.99 -15.82 15.86
N THR A 41 0.16 -15.51 14.88
CA THR A 41 -0.42 -16.45 13.91
C THR A 41 0.64 -17.25 13.12
N PHE A 42 1.82 -16.69 12.89
CA PHE A 42 2.86 -17.30 12.04
C PHE A 42 4.07 -17.83 12.81
N ARG A 43 3.93 -17.98 14.14
CA ARG A 43 5.04 -18.39 15.02
C ARG A 43 5.65 -19.73 14.64
N GLU A 44 4.83 -20.70 14.25
CA GLU A 44 5.31 -22.03 13.81
C GLU A 44 6.24 -21.93 12.60
N ILE A 45 5.97 -21.01 11.67
CA ILE A 45 6.82 -20.75 10.51
C ILE A 45 8.10 -20.03 10.94
N ALA A 46 7.98 -19.07 11.86
CA ALA A 46 9.10 -18.29 12.38
C ALA A 46 10.15 -19.18 13.08
N ASP A 47 9.72 -20.22 13.80
CA ASP A 47 10.59 -21.14 14.54
C ASP A 47 11.49 -21.98 13.62
N HIS A 48 11.14 -22.11 12.33
CA HIS A 48 11.94 -22.82 11.33
C HIS A 48 12.96 -21.94 10.60
N LEU A 49 13.00 -20.64 10.88
CA LEU A 49 13.83 -19.68 10.17
C LEU A 49 14.89 -19.04 11.08
N PRO A 50 15.98 -18.51 10.51
CA PRO A 50 16.97 -17.77 11.27
C PRO A 50 16.33 -16.58 12.00
N PRO A 51 16.57 -16.38 13.32
CA PRO A 51 15.93 -15.31 14.10
C PRO A 51 16.17 -13.90 13.55
N THR A 52 17.27 -13.72 12.80
CA THR A 52 17.68 -12.45 12.21
C THR A 52 16.91 -12.09 10.94
N ILE A 53 16.23 -13.05 10.29
CA ILE A 53 15.60 -12.84 8.97
C ILE A 53 14.47 -11.81 9.06
N SER A 54 13.64 -11.90 10.11
CA SER A 54 12.51 -10.98 10.30
C SER A 54 13.00 -9.56 10.57
N ILE A 55 14.05 -9.41 11.38
CA ILE A 55 14.66 -8.10 11.68
C ILE A 55 15.26 -7.47 10.41
N GLN A 56 16.01 -8.24 9.62
CA GLN A 56 16.61 -7.74 8.39
C GLN A 56 15.57 -7.33 7.35
N ALA A 57 14.51 -8.13 7.23
CA ALA A 57 13.42 -7.88 6.31
C ALA A 57 12.66 -6.58 6.67
N ARG A 58 12.42 -6.34 7.96
CA ARG A 58 11.82 -5.09 8.47
C ARG A 58 12.61 -3.84 8.11
N LEU A 59 13.94 -3.93 8.10
CA LEU A 59 14.81 -2.81 7.72
C LEU A 59 14.75 -2.49 6.22
N ARG A 60 14.24 -3.42 5.40
CA ARG A 60 14.11 -3.29 3.95
C ARG A 60 12.67 -3.01 3.50
N THR A 61 11.70 -3.24 4.37
CA THR A 61 10.30 -2.85 4.15
C THR A 61 10.06 -1.41 4.58
N LEU A 62 9.19 -0.72 3.86
CA LEU A 62 8.63 0.55 4.27
C LEU A 62 7.41 0.31 5.17
N THR A 63 7.14 1.25 6.07
CA THR A 63 5.89 1.26 6.83
C THR A 63 4.94 2.24 6.20
N ALA A 64 3.76 1.74 5.83
CA ALA A 64 2.65 2.54 5.35
C ALA A 64 2.29 3.68 6.32
N ARG A 65 2.16 4.91 5.81
CA ARG A 65 1.80 6.10 6.59
C ARG A 65 0.37 6.56 6.24
N PRO A 66 -0.31 7.28 7.16
CA PRO A 66 -1.60 7.91 6.84
C PRO A 66 -1.48 8.84 5.63
N LEU A 67 -2.51 8.86 4.77
CA LEU A 67 -2.56 9.71 3.58
C LEU A 67 -2.53 11.20 3.98
N PRO A 68 -1.58 12.02 3.49
CA PRO A 68 -1.63 13.47 3.63
C PRO A 68 -2.59 14.16 2.63
N GLY A 69 -3.36 13.39 1.85
CA GLY A 69 -4.07 13.84 0.65
C GLY A 69 -3.29 13.54 -0.63
N PHE A 70 -3.95 13.52 -1.78
CA PHE A 70 -3.29 13.36 -3.08
C PHE A 70 -2.71 14.69 -3.54
N LEU A 71 -1.43 14.68 -3.94
CA LEU A 71 -0.78 15.84 -4.53
C LEU A 71 -0.97 15.77 -6.05
N LEU A 72 -2.07 16.36 -6.53
CA LEU A 72 -2.38 16.46 -7.95
C LEU A 72 -2.07 17.87 -8.44
N SER A 73 -1.44 18.00 -9.61
CA SER A 73 -1.30 19.31 -10.26
C SER A 73 -2.63 19.77 -10.85
N GLU A 74 -2.83 21.08 -11.01
CA GLU A 74 -4.04 21.61 -11.67
C GLU A 74 -4.16 21.14 -13.12
N GLU A 75 -3.03 20.90 -13.81
CA GLU A 75 -2.98 20.48 -15.21
C GLU A 75 -3.46 19.05 -15.43
N HIS A 76 -3.21 18.16 -14.47
CA HIS A 76 -3.54 16.73 -14.57
C HIS A 76 -4.63 16.30 -13.58
N GLY A 77 -5.12 17.23 -12.76
CA GLY A 77 -6.07 17.00 -11.68
C GLY A 77 -7.35 16.29 -12.14
N GLU A 78 -8.00 16.73 -13.23
CA GLU A 78 -9.24 16.10 -13.71
C GLU A 78 -9.05 14.65 -14.16
N GLN A 79 -7.92 14.37 -14.84
CA GLN A 79 -7.61 13.04 -15.38
C GLN A 79 -7.26 12.06 -14.26
N VAL A 80 -6.46 12.50 -13.28
CA VAL A 80 -6.10 11.66 -12.13
C VAL A 80 -7.26 11.53 -11.14
N ALA A 81 -8.07 12.58 -10.95
CA ALA A 81 -9.28 12.50 -10.13
C ALA A 81 -10.27 11.46 -10.69
N SER A 82 -10.47 11.43 -12.01
CA SER A 82 -11.34 10.42 -12.65
C SER A 82 -10.86 8.99 -12.38
N LEU A 83 -9.54 8.76 -12.39
CA LEU A 83 -8.94 7.47 -12.03
C LEU A 83 -9.19 7.13 -10.55
N LEU A 84 -8.95 8.09 -9.65
CA LEU A 84 -9.16 7.89 -8.21
C LEU A 84 -10.63 7.62 -7.87
N GLU A 85 -11.57 8.35 -8.47
CA GLU A 85 -12.99 8.09 -8.32
C GLU A 85 -13.38 6.68 -8.79
N ALA A 86 -12.83 6.24 -9.92
CA ALA A 86 -13.06 4.88 -10.42
C ALA A 86 -12.52 3.82 -9.45
N ILE A 87 -11.35 4.04 -8.84
CA ILE A 87 -10.79 3.14 -7.83
C ILE A 87 -11.65 3.15 -6.56
N PHE A 88 -12.05 4.32 -6.06
CA PHE A 88 -12.83 4.44 -4.83
C PHE A 88 -14.20 3.78 -4.90
N ARG A 89 -14.85 3.86 -6.07
CA ARG A 89 -16.14 3.20 -6.32
C ARG A 89 -16.03 1.71 -6.66
N ALA A 90 -14.83 1.19 -6.88
CA ALA A 90 -14.66 -0.23 -7.13
C ALA A 90 -15.08 -1.04 -5.90
N GLU A 91 -15.76 -2.16 -6.12
CA GLU A 91 -16.24 -3.03 -5.05
C GLU A 91 -15.32 -4.24 -4.89
N VAL A 92 -14.96 -4.54 -3.64
CA VAL A 92 -14.24 -5.76 -3.22
C VAL A 92 -15.08 -6.41 -2.12
N ASP A 93 -15.52 -7.64 -2.34
CA ASP A 93 -16.39 -8.39 -1.42
C ASP A 93 -17.64 -7.60 -0.96
N GLY A 94 -18.22 -6.82 -1.88
CA GLY A 94 -19.44 -6.03 -1.63
C GLY A 94 -19.21 -4.74 -0.83
N LYS A 95 -17.95 -4.33 -0.62
CA LYS A 95 -17.59 -3.04 -0.02
C LYS A 95 -16.85 -2.17 -1.03
N GLN A 96 -17.13 -0.87 -1.03
CA GLN A 96 -16.35 0.07 -1.84
C GLN A 96 -14.94 0.23 -1.28
N VAL A 97 -13.95 0.41 -2.14
CA VAL A 97 -12.57 0.67 -1.73
C VAL A 97 -12.51 1.89 -0.81
N GLU A 98 -13.29 2.94 -1.07
CA GLU A 98 -13.38 4.11 -0.16
C GLU A 98 -13.83 3.72 1.25
N ASP A 99 -14.84 2.87 1.38
CA ASP A 99 -15.34 2.42 2.68
C ASP A 99 -14.30 1.57 3.42
N ILE A 100 -13.60 0.68 2.70
CA ILE A 100 -12.48 -0.12 3.23
C ILE A 100 -11.38 0.80 3.78
N LEU A 101 -11.00 1.83 3.01
CA LEU A 101 -9.97 2.79 3.41
C LEU A 101 -10.37 3.63 4.62
N ASN A 102 -11.66 3.92 4.76
CA ASN A 102 -12.20 4.68 5.89
C ASN A 102 -12.65 3.81 7.08
N GLY A 103 -12.45 2.49 7.01
CA GLY A 103 -12.80 1.55 8.09
C GLY A 103 -14.30 1.37 8.31
N LYS A 104 -15.11 1.47 7.25
CA LYS A 104 -16.58 1.29 7.27
C LYS A 104 -17.00 -0.13 6.85
#